data_AF-A0A328PTR5-F1
#
_entry.id   AF-A0A328PTR5-F1
#
_cell.length_a   1.000
_cell.length_b   1.000
_cell.length_c   1.000
_cell.angle_alpha   90.00
_cell.angle_beta   90.00
_cell.angle_gamma   90.00
#
_symmetry.space_group_name_H-M   'P 1'
#
loop_
_entity.id
_entity.type
_entity.pdbx_description
1 polymer ?
#
loop_
_entity_poly.entity_id
_entity_poly.type
_entity_poly.pdbx_seq_one_letter_code
_entity_poly.pdbx_strand_id
1 'polypeptide(L)'
;MKRNFEKWFTELRDCITGYKFFVDFSKTQSKVQELEKKLKIMSTLIGSDNIEQDFEDLIVKYPEVLSCIPILLAVRNNELLIKEEGQIISFSFDMANNPIEKYQEFMKETGLFDLLSKRQVKSLSDYVFGIEVGLDSHSRKNRIGTEMESLVCKHIQNAGYELGKNFLTQTSLQKALEKWNLNSINSFLGRKRFDFLLFNSPTKIFVVEVNFYGGRGGSKINAITRSYKSLYSEISKYPNLKFIWITDGLAWRKHKNILEQAFEAMPNTLFNLRELEEGKVFSNKC
;
A
#
# COMPACT_ATOMS: atom_id res chain seq x y z
N MET A 1 11.17 -19.37 31.39
CA MET A 1 9.73 -19.30 31.72
C MET A 1 8.95 -19.23 30.40
N LYS A 2 7.95 -20.09 30.18
CA LYS A 2 7.14 -20.07 28.94
C LYS A 2 6.26 -18.80 28.93
N ARG A 3 6.23 -18.04 27.83
CA ARG A 3 5.35 -16.87 27.70
C ARG A 3 3.88 -17.32 27.70
N ASN A 4 3.01 -16.57 28.37
CA ASN A 4 1.58 -16.86 28.45
C ASN A 4 0.85 -16.16 27.27
N PHE A 5 0.29 -16.96 26.36
CA PHE A 5 -0.39 -16.45 25.17
C PHE A 5 -1.61 -15.60 25.53
N GLU A 6 -2.47 -16.05 26.44
CA GLU A 6 -3.68 -15.31 26.84
C GLU A 6 -3.36 -13.92 27.36
N LYS A 7 -2.34 -13.81 28.23
CA LYS A 7 -1.87 -12.51 28.72
C LYS A 7 -1.29 -11.66 27.59
N TRP A 8 -0.45 -12.25 26.73
CA TRP A 8 0.14 -11.54 25.60
C TRP A 8 -0.92 -11.05 24.59
N PHE A 9 -2.00 -11.81 24.42
CA PHE A 9 -3.07 -11.54 23.49
C PHE A 9 -4.01 -10.42 23.95
N THR A 10 -4.25 -10.28 25.26
CA THR A 10 -5.04 -9.17 25.80
C THR A 10 -4.31 -7.83 25.74
N GLU A 11 -2.99 -7.86 25.54
CA GLU A 11 -2.13 -6.68 25.41
C GLU A 11 -2.04 -6.12 23.99
N LEU A 12 -2.71 -6.76 23.02
CA LEU A 12 -2.82 -6.27 21.65
C LEU A 12 -3.59 -4.95 21.59
N ARG A 13 -3.09 -4.02 20.79
CA ARG A 13 -3.60 -2.66 20.61
C ARG A 13 -4.83 -2.60 19.74
N ASP A 14 -5.64 -1.60 20.07
CA ASP A 14 -6.82 -1.27 19.28
C ASP A 14 -6.46 -0.50 18.00
N CYS A 15 -5.50 0.43 18.07
CA CYS A 15 -5.08 1.25 16.93
C CYS A 15 -3.62 1.73 17.05
N ILE A 16 -3.05 2.10 15.92
CA ILE A 16 -1.76 2.83 15.80
C ILE A 16 -1.86 4.05 14.89
N THR A 17 -3.05 4.29 14.33
CA THR A 17 -3.31 5.28 13.29
C THR A 17 -3.49 6.68 13.88
N GLY A 18 -2.80 7.68 13.33
CA GLY A 18 -3.00 9.08 13.69
C GLY A 18 -4.08 9.78 12.83
N TYR A 19 -4.35 11.06 13.09
CA TYR A 19 -5.34 11.83 12.32
C TYR A 19 -5.06 11.87 10.80
N LYS A 20 -3.78 11.85 10.41
CA LYS A 20 -3.34 11.89 9.00
C LYS A 20 -3.51 10.55 8.25
N PHE A 21 -3.98 9.50 8.92
CA PHE A 21 -4.17 8.19 8.32
C PHE A 21 -5.29 8.17 7.25
N PHE A 22 -6.37 8.92 7.48
CA PHE A 22 -7.64 8.71 6.77
C PHE A 22 -7.64 9.24 5.32
N VAL A 23 -7.10 10.42 5.09
CA VAL A 23 -6.98 11.02 3.76
C VAL A 23 -5.72 11.87 3.71
N ASP A 24 -4.96 11.74 2.64
CA ASP A 24 -3.86 12.64 2.35
C ASP A 24 -4.34 13.74 1.39
N PHE A 25 -4.92 14.80 1.96
CA PHE A 25 -5.47 15.90 1.17
C PHE A 25 -4.41 16.62 0.34
N SER A 26 -3.18 16.72 0.83
CA SER A 26 -2.09 17.35 0.08
C SER A 26 -1.79 16.59 -1.20
N LYS A 27 -1.72 15.24 -1.13
CA LYS A 27 -1.57 14.38 -2.31
C LYS A 27 -2.78 14.44 -3.25
N THR A 28 -3.99 14.48 -2.71
CA THR A 28 -5.22 14.62 -3.52
C THR A 28 -5.20 15.95 -4.28
N GLN A 29 -4.86 17.04 -3.59
CA GLN A 29 -4.82 18.37 -4.18
C GLN A 29 -3.75 18.49 -5.27
N SER A 30 -2.55 17.94 -5.06
CA SER A 30 -1.49 18.00 -6.08
C SER A 30 -1.91 17.34 -7.39
N LYS A 31 -2.62 16.21 -7.33
CA LYS A 31 -3.13 15.52 -8.53
C LYS A 31 -4.21 16.29 -9.26
N VAL A 32 -5.11 16.94 -8.52
CA VAL A 32 -6.14 17.80 -9.14
C VAL A 32 -5.46 18.99 -9.82
N GLN A 33 -4.44 19.58 -9.19
CA GLN A 33 -3.68 20.70 -9.76
C GLN A 33 -2.99 20.33 -11.09
N GLU A 34 -2.47 19.10 -11.22
CA GLU A 34 -1.89 18.60 -12.48
C GLU A 34 -2.88 18.60 -13.64
N LEU A 35 -4.18 18.42 -13.36
CA LEU A 35 -5.25 18.36 -14.36
C LEU A 35 -6.08 19.65 -14.44
N GLU A 36 -5.84 20.62 -13.57
CA GLU A 36 -6.75 21.75 -13.32
C GLU A 36 -7.09 22.55 -14.60
N LYS A 37 -6.08 22.83 -15.43
CA LYS A 37 -6.29 23.55 -16.70
C LYS A 37 -7.19 22.76 -17.65
N LYS A 38 -6.93 21.47 -17.81
CA LYS A 38 -7.69 20.58 -18.69
C LYS A 38 -9.13 20.40 -18.19
N LEU A 39 -9.31 20.24 -16.88
CA LEU A 39 -10.63 20.13 -16.25
C LEU A 39 -11.45 21.43 -16.39
N LYS A 40 -10.80 22.59 -16.30
CA LYS A 40 -11.46 23.89 -16.56
C LYS A 40 -11.93 24.02 -17.99
N ILE A 41 -11.12 23.59 -18.96
CA ILE A 41 -11.50 23.55 -20.38
C ILE A 41 -12.67 22.57 -20.57
N MET A 42 -12.57 21.34 -20.07
CA MET A 42 -13.64 20.34 -20.17
C MET A 42 -14.96 20.75 -19.50
N SER A 43 -14.87 21.63 -18.49
CA SER A 43 -16.07 22.14 -17.78
C SER A 43 -16.98 22.98 -18.67
N THR A 44 -16.56 23.39 -19.88
CA THR A 44 -17.46 24.06 -20.85
C THR A 44 -18.58 23.14 -21.33
N LEU A 45 -18.41 21.82 -21.23
CA LEU A 45 -19.45 20.83 -21.56
C LEU A 45 -20.56 20.75 -20.51
N ILE A 46 -20.37 21.33 -19.31
CA ILE A 46 -21.36 21.26 -18.24
C ILE A 46 -22.61 22.06 -18.63
N GLY A 47 -23.71 21.32 -18.78
CA GLY A 47 -24.98 21.88 -19.16
C GLY A 47 -25.05 22.35 -20.61
N SER A 48 -24.25 21.75 -21.49
CA SER A 48 -24.42 21.87 -22.93
C SER A 48 -25.72 21.20 -23.39
N ASP A 49 -26.46 21.89 -24.25
CA ASP A 49 -27.67 21.38 -24.92
C ASP A 49 -27.32 20.54 -26.17
N ASN A 50 -26.11 20.70 -26.73
CA ASN A 50 -25.62 19.96 -27.91
C ASN A 50 -24.27 19.30 -27.61
N ILE A 51 -24.26 18.43 -26.60
CA ILE A 51 -23.03 17.96 -25.98
C ILE A 51 -22.13 17.13 -26.90
N GLU A 52 -22.68 16.41 -27.88
CA GLU A 52 -21.88 15.62 -28.83
C GLU A 52 -21.04 16.54 -29.73
N GLN A 53 -21.65 17.59 -30.30
CA GLN A 53 -20.94 18.56 -31.13
C GLN A 53 -19.97 19.41 -30.31
N ASP A 54 -20.39 19.89 -29.14
CA ASP A 54 -19.52 20.69 -28.26
C ASP A 54 -18.31 19.88 -27.80
N PHE A 55 -18.47 18.57 -27.57
CA PHE A 55 -17.36 17.67 -27.27
C PHE A 55 -16.42 17.52 -28.46
N GLU A 56 -16.96 17.34 -29.68
CA GLU A 56 -16.15 17.25 -30.89
C GLU A 56 -15.29 18.51 -31.08
N ASP A 57 -15.92 19.68 -31.04
CA ASP A 57 -15.27 20.98 -31.18
C ASP A 57 -14.18 21.17 -30.10
N LEU A 58 -14.46 20.71 -28.87
CA LEU A 58 -13.54 20.79 -27.75
C LEU A 58 -12.29 19.93 -27.98
N ILE A 59 -12.44 18.68 -28.41
CA ILE A 59 -11.32 17.77 -28.61
C ILE A 59 -10.50 18.16 -29.84
N VAL A 60 -11.14 18.66 -30.91
CA VAL A 60 -10.41 19.22 -32.07
C VAL A 60 -9.53 20.39 -31.66
N LYS A 61 -10.03 21.26 -30.77
CA LYS A 61 -9.30 22.46 -30.32
C LYS A 61 -8.29 22.20 -29.20
N TYR A 62 -8.60 21.27 -28.30
CA TYR A 62 -7.82 20.94 -27.09
C TYR A 62 -7.76 19.42 -26.88
N PRO A 63 -7.05 18.68 -27.76
CA PRO A 63 -7.02 17.22 -27.72
C PRO A 63 -6.48 16.66 -26.39
N GLU A 64 -5.65 17.43 -25.67
CA GLU A 64 -5.12 17.05 -24.37
C GLU A 64 -6.19 16.87 -23.28
N VAL A 65 -7.42 17.38 -23.50
CA VAL A 65 -8.56 17.21 -22.59
C VAL A 65 -9.04 15.75 -22.53
N LEU A 66 -8.79 14.94 -23.57
CA LEU A 66 -9.13 13.51 -23.55
C LEU A 66 -8.56 12.79 -22.32
N SER A 67 -7.37 13.19 -21.88
CA SER A 67 -6.71 12.61 -20.69
C SER A 67 -7.47 12.80 -19.38
N CYS A 68 -8.49 13.68 -19.34
CA CYS A 68 -9.37 13.81 -18.19
C CYS A 68 -10.46 12.73 -18.10
N ILE A 69 -10.81 12.07 -19.22
CA ILE A 69 -11.93 11.13 -19.28
C ILE A 69 -11.75 9.94 -18.31
N PRO A 70 -10.58 9.25 -18.26
CA PRO A 70 -10.41 8.11 -17.37
C PRO A 70 -10.63 8.45 -15.89
N ILE A 71 -10.14 9.60 -15.43
CA ILE A 71 -10.29 9.97 -14.02
C ILE A 71 -11.72 10.33 -13.66
N LEU A 72 -12.53 10.84 -14.59
CA LEU A 72 -13.97 11.05 -14.37
C LEU A 72 -14.72 9.73 -14.11
N LEU A 73 -14.16 8.60 -14.57
CA LEU A 73 -14.67 7.25 -14.32
C LEU A 73 -14.00 6.58 -13.10
N ALA A 74 -13.23 7.33 -12.31
CA ALA A 74 -12.40 6.82 -11.22
C ALA A 74 -11.36 5.77 -11.68
N VAL A 75 -10.91 5.84 -12.94
CA VAL A 75 -9.88 4.97 -13.51
C VAL A 75 -8.54 5.70 -13.61
N ARG A 76 -7.44 5.00 -13.32
CA ARG A 76 -6.07 5.54 -13.37
C ARG A 76 -5.37 5.31 -14.71
N ASN A 77 -5.79 4.31 -15.46
CA ASN A 77 -5.15 3.97 -16.72
C ASN A 77 -5.68 4.87 -17.83
N ASN A 78 -4.77 5.43 -18.63
CA ASN A 78 -5.13 6.22 -19.80
C ASN A 78 -5.37 5.35 -21.05
N GLU A 79 -5.30 4.04 -20.90
CA GLU A 79 -5.71 3.08 -21.91
C GLU A 79 -6.83 2.20 -21.36
N LEU A 80 -7.97 2.16 -22.05
CA LEU A 80 -9.11 1.35 -21.67
C LEU A 80 -9.48 0.38 -22.79
N LEU A 81 -9.73 -0.87 -22.42
CA LEU A 81 -10.20 -1.90 -23.33
C LEU A 81 -11.71 -2.07 -23.16
N ILE A 82 -12.46 -1.90 -24.23
CA ILE A 82 -13.91 -2.09 -24.27
C ILE A 82 -14.23 -3.30 -25.13
N LYS A 83 -15.11 -4.15 -24.64
CA LYS A 83 -15.61 -5.30 -25.40
C LYS A 83 -16.94 -4.93 -26.04
N GLU A 84 -16.98 -4.90 -27.37
CA GLU A 84 -18.14 -4.53 -28.18
C GLU A 84 -18.35 -5.62 -29.24
N GLU A 85 -19.56 -6.20 -29.32
CA GLU A 85 -19.93 -7.22 -30.32
C GLU A 85 -18.93 -8.40 -30.47
N GLY A 86 -18.28 -8.79 -29.38
CA GLY A 86 -17.29 -9.89 -29.38
C GLY A 86 -15.87 -9.47 -29.78
N GLN A 87 -15.67 -8.21 -30.16
CA GLN A 87 -14.35 -7.61 -30.40
C GLN A 87 -13.85 -6.85 -29.17
N ILE A 88 -12.54 -6.64 -29.10
CA ILE A 88 -11.90 -5.81 -28.06
C ILE A 88 -11.33 -4.57 -28.76
N ILE A 89 -11.82 -3.40 -28.36
CA ILE A 89 -11.38 -2.10 -28.87
C ILE A 89 -10.52 -1.44 -27.78
N SER A 90 -9.38 -0.89 -28.17
CA SER A 90 -8.50 -0.13 -27.27
C SER A 90 -8.71 1.36 -27.47
N PHE A 91 -8.95 2.08 -26.37
CA PHE A 91 -9.04 3.53 -26.32
C PHE A 91 -7.84 4.10 -25.59
N SER A 92 -7.05 4.93 -26.26
CA SER A 92 -6.01 5.76 -25.63
C SER A 92 -6.54 7.17 -25.40
N PHE A 93 -6.32 7.69 -24.19
CA PHE A 93 -6.73 9.03 -23.78
C PHE A 93 -5.54 10.00 -23.67
N ASP A 94 -4.31 9.50 -23.81
CA ASP A 94 -3.11 10.33 -23.94
C ASP A 94 -2.93 10.85 -25.37
N MET A 95 -3.16 9.97 -26.35
CA MET A 95 -3.20 10.31 -27.77
C MET A 95 -4.36 9.56 -28.41
N ALA A 96 -5.27 10.29 -29.06
CA ALA A 96 -6.44 9.68 -29.68
C ALA A 96 -6.01 8.63 -30.72
N ASN A 97 -6.52 7.40 -30.57
CA ASN A 97 -6.20 6.27 -31.45
C ASN A 97 -7.42 5.74 -32.21
N ASN A 98 -8.59 6.36 -32.02
CA ASN A 98 -9.84 6.06 -32.70
C ASN A 98 -10.43 7.34 -33.31
N PRO A 99 -11.37 7.22 -34.27
CA PRO A 99 -12.17 8.35 -34.72
C PRO A 99 -12.96 9.01 -33.57
N ILE A 100 -13.27 10.29 -33.70
CA ILE A 100 -13.92 11.07 -32.63
C ILE A 100 -15.30 10.53 -32.27
N GLU A 101 -15.98 9.94 -33.25
CA GLU A 101 -17.30 9.31 -33.12
C GLU A 101 -17.25 8.14 -32.13
N LYS A 102 -16.14 7.38 -32.11
CA LYS A 102 -15.94 6.31 -31.13
C LYS A 102 -15.70 6.86 -29.72
N TYR A 103 -15.09 8.03 -29.57
CA TYR A 103 -14.99 8.69 -28.26
C TYR A 103 -16.33 9.29 -27.81
N GLN A 104 -17.15 9.83 -28.73
CA GLN A 104 -18.52 10.26 -28.43
C GLN A 104 -19.37 9.08 -27.95
N GLU A 105 -19.30 7.94 -28.65
CA GLU A 105 -19.96 6.70 -28.23
C GLU A 105 -19.48 6.27 -26.83
N PHE A 106 -18.18 6.26 -26.58
CA PHE A 106 -17.62 5.97 -25.26
C PHE A 106 -18.20 6.89 -24.17
N MET A 107 -18.23 8.21 -24.41
CA MET A 107 -18.74 9.20 -23.47
C MET A 107 -20.25 9.02 -23.20
N LYS A 108 -21.00 8.58 -24.21
CA LYS A 108 -22.43 8.27 -24.12
C LYS A 108 -22.69 6.98 -23.33
N GLU A 109 -22.05 5.88 -23.72
CA GLU A 109 -22.25 4.56 -23.10
C GLU A 109 -21.76 4.49 -21.66
N THR A 110 -20.77 5.30 -21.29
CA THR A 110 -20.32 5.44 -19.89
C THR A 110 -21.19 6.38 -19.05
N GLY A 111 -22.13 7.11 -19.67
CA GLY A 111 -23.00 8.08 -19.00
C GLY A 111 -22.31 9.41 -18.67
N LEU A 112 -21.08 9.66 -19.14
CA LEU A 112 -20.37 10.92 -18.89
C LEU A 112 -21.05 12.11 -19.56
N PHE A 113 -21.60 11.94 -20.76
CA PHE A 113 -22.40 13.01 -21.37
C PHE A 113 -23.62 13.36 -20.53
N ASP A 114 -24.32 12.37 -19.99
CA ASP A 114 -25.46 12.59 -19.09
C ASP A 114 -25.06 13.30 -17.79
N LEU A 115 -23.92 12.93 -17.21
CA LEU A 115 -23.36 13.58 -16.02
C LEU A 115 -23.12 15.09 -16.27
N LEU A 116 -22.60 15.43 -17.45
CA LEU A 116 -22.23 16.78 -17.85
C LEU A 116 -23.43 17.61 -18.32
N SER A 117 -24.18 17.15 -19.32
CA SER A 117 -25.30 17.87 -19.94
C SER A 117 -26.45 18.12 -18.96
N LYS A 118 -26.75 17.17 -18.08
CA LYS A 118 -27.81 17.32 -17.07
C LYS A 118 -27.36 18.10 -15.82
N ARG A 119 -26.17 18.71 -15.85
CA ARG A 119 -25.57 19.48 -14.74
C ARG A 119 -25.56 18.73 -13.40
N GLN A 120 -25.35 17.41 -13.43
CA GLN A 120 -25.26 16.60 -12.20
C GLN A 120 -24.01 16.97 -11.40
N VAL A 121 -22.98 17.47 -12.08
CA VAL A 121 -21.79 18.07 -11.51
C VAL A 121 -21.71 19.55 -11.88
N LYS A 122 -21.23 20.38 -10.96
CA LYS A 122 -21.08 21.84 -11.16
C LYS A 122 -19.63 22.28 -11.36
N SER A 123 -18.67 21.41 -11.03
CA SER A 123 -17.24 21.66 -11.08
C SER A 123 -16.53 20.33 -11.28
N LEU A 124 -15.86 20.15 -12.42
CA LEU A 124 -15.07 18.93 -12.65
C LEU A 124 -13.86 18.85 -11.73
N SER A 125 -13.33 19.99 -11.30
CA SER A 125 -12.24 20.02 -10.33
C SER A 125 -12.67 19.46 -8.97
N ASP A 126 -13.84 19.84 -8.47
CA ASP A 126 -14.36 19.33 -7.18
C ASP A 126 -14.81 17.88 -7.30
N TYR A 127 -15.39 17.50 -8.45
CA TYR A 127 -15.76 16.11 -8.72
C TYR A 127 -14.53 15.20 -8.73
N VAL A 128 -13.47 15.58 -9.46
CA VAL A 128 -12.20 14.83 -9.49
C VAL A 128 -11.53 14.83 -8.11
N PHE A 129 -11.58 15.93 -7.35
CA PHE A 129 -11.12 15.94 -5.97
C PHE A 129 -11.83 14.88 -5.11
N GLY A 130 -13.15 14.78 -5.22
CA GLY A 130 -13.94 13.74 -4.55
C GLY A 130 -13.54 12.32 -4.96
N ILE A 131 -13.32 12.09 -6.26
CA ILE A 131 -12.82 10.82 -6.79
C ILE A 131 -11.44 10.49 -6.21
N GLU A 132 -10.52 11.45 -6.21
CA GLU A 132 -9.17 11.27 -5.67
C GLU A 132 -9.19 10.89 -4.18
N VAL A 133 -10.06 11.53 -3.39
CA VAL A 133 -10.31 11.16 -1.98
C VAL A 133 -10.85 9.73 -1.87
N GLY A 134 -11.78 9.33 -2.75
CA GLY A 134 -12.32 7.97 -2.79
C GLY A 134 -11.27 6.91 -3.13
N LEU A 135 -10.44 7.19 -4.15
CA LEU A 135 -9.35 6.32 -4.59
C LEU A 135 -8.19 6.25 -3.60
N ASP A 136 -8.06 7.24 -2.71
CA ASP A 136 -7.07 7.23 -1.62
C ASP A 136 -7.30 6.10 -0.61
N SER A 137 -8.47 5.46 -0.64
CA SER A 137 -8.77 4.25 0.13
C SER A 137 -7.80 3.09 -0.13
N HIS A 138 -7.21 2.99 -1.32
CA HIS A 138 -6.14 2.03 -1.59
C HIS A 138 -4.87 2.38 -0.84
N SER A 139 -4.48 3.66 -0.84
CA SER A 139 -3.30 4.15 -0.10
C SER A 139 -3.48 3.94 1.40
N ARG A 140 -4.69 4.13 1.95
CA ARG A 140 -5.00 3.87 3.36
C ARG A 140 -4.60 2.46 3.82
N LYS A 141 -4.84 1.43 3.00
CA LYS A 141 -4.48 0.05 3.34
C LYS A 141 -2.96 -0.14 3.48
N ASN A 142 -2.18 0.63 2.73
CA ASN A 142 -0.73 0.58 2.80
C ASN A 142 -0.18 1.45 3.94
N ARG A 143 -0.85 2.58 4.26
CA ARG A 143 -0.46 3.48 5.35
C ARG A 143 -0.34 2.78 6.70
N ILE A 144 -1.22 1.82 7.01
CA ILE A 144 -1.16 1.12 8.31
C ILE A 144 0.12 0.27 8.44
N GLY A 145 0.59 -0.30 7.33
CA GLY A 145 1.89 -0.98 7.27
C GLY A 145 3.03 0.01 7.44
N THR A 146 2.99 1.15 6.73
CA THR A 146 3.98 2.22 6.87
C THR A 146 4.03 2.80 8.29
N GLU A 147 2.89 2.97 8.97
CA GLU A 147 2.83 3.42 10.36
C GLU A 147 3.44 2.38 11.32
N MET A 148 3.13 1.10 11.12
CA MET A 148 3.76 0.00 11.87
C MET A 148 5.27 -0.02 11.66
N GLU A 149 5.73 0.08 10.42
CA GLU A 149 7.15 0.13 10.08
C GLU A 149 7.84 1.35 10.70
N SER A 150 7.22 2.53 10.61
CA SER A 150 7.76 3.78 11.19
C SER A 150 7.87 3.70 12.72
N LEU A 151 6.85 3.14 13.38
CA LEU A 151 6.86 2.92 14.83
C LEU A 151 8.01 1.98 15.20
N VAL A 152 8.11 0.81 14.57
CA VAL A 152 9.15 -0.17 14.89
C VAL A 152 10.54 0.37 14.58
N CYS A 153 10.71 1.10 13.47
CA CYS A 153 11.96 1.75 13.09
C CYS A 153 12.47 2.68 14.21
N LYS A 154 11.59 3.52 14.79
CA LYS A 154 11.95 4.39 15.92
C LYS A 154 12.44 3.58 17.13
N HIS A 155 11.77 2.47 17.46
CA HIS A 155 12.20 1.62 18.57
C HIS A 155 13.54 0.93 18.31
N ILE A 156 13.79 0.48 17.07
CA ILE A 156 15.09 -0.07 16.65
C ILE A 156 16.19 0.99 16.83
N GLN A 157 15.95 2.23 16.38
CA GLN A 157 16.91 3.32 16.53
C GLN A 157 17.17 3.66 18.00
N ASN A 158 16.12 3.73 18.81
CA ASN A 158 16.23 3.96 20.26
C ASN A 158 16.98 2.84 20.99
N ALA A 159 16.96 1.61 20.45
CA ALA A 159 17.76 0.50 20.97
C ALA A 159 19.26 0.59 20.62
N GLY A 160 19.67 1.61 19.86
CA GLY A 160 21.07 1.88 19.50
C GLY A 160 21.49 1.38 18.11
N TYR A 161 20.53 1.03 17.25
CA TYR A 161 20.82 0.67 15.86
C TYR A 161 20.80 1.91 14.95
N GLU A 162 21.84 2.05 14.15
CA GLU A 162 22.04 3.15 13.22
C GLU A 162 21.61 2.74 11.80
N LEU A 163 20.61 3.44 11.26
CA LEU A 163 20.12 3.22 9.91
C LEU A 163 21.24 3.41 8.89
N GLY A 164 21.40 2.43 8.00
CA GLY A 164 22.45 2.42 6.99
C GLY A 164 23.78 1.84 7.46
N LYS A 165 23.99 1.62 8.76
CA LYS A 165 25.20 1.02 9.32
C LYS A 165 24.94 -0.41 9.78
N ASN A 166 24.29 -0.60 10.92
CA ASN A 166 23.93 -1.92 11.47
C ASN A 166 22.42 -2.20 11.43
N PHE A 167 21.66 -1.34 10.75
CA PHE A 167 20.22 -1.49 10.52
C PHE A 167 19.88 -1.07 9.10
N LEU A 168 19.20 -1.95 8.35
CA LEU A 168 18.74 -1.69 6.99
C LEU A 168 17.23 -1.94 6.89
N THR A 169 16.55 -1.16 6.05
CA THR A 169 15.11 -1.24 5.83
C THR A 169 14.81 -1.71 4.41
N GLN A 170 13.74 -2.50 4.23
CA GLN A 170 13.18 -2.84 2.91
C GLN A 170 14.22 -3.40 1.92
N THR A 171 15.12 -4.28 2.35
CA THR A 171 16.20 -4.83 1.51
C THR A 171 16.29 -6.36 1.58
N SER A 172 17.06 -6.98 0.68
CA SER A 172 17.31 -8.43 0.72
C SER A 172 18.50 -8.76 1.63
N LEU A 173 18.50 -9.98 2.17
CA LEU A 173 19.61 -10.47 3.01
C LEU A 173 20.94 -10.41 2.25
N GLN A 174 20.96 -10.80 0.97
CA GLN A 174 22.16 -10.73 0.13
C GLN A 174 22.77 -9.32 0.11
N LYS A 175 21.96 -8.28 -0.16
CA LYS A 175 22.44 -6.90 -0.20
C LYS A 175 22.94 -6.41 1.17
N ALA A 176 22.34 -6.90 2.25
CA ALA A 176 22.80 -6.58 3.60
C ALA A 176 24.14 -7.23 3.92
N LEU A 177 24.32 -8.51 3.58
CA LEU A 177 25.58 -9.23 3.76
C LEU A 177 26.72 -8.59 2.96
N GLU A 178 26.47 -8.21 1.71
CA GLU A 178 27.42 -7.46 0.88
C GLU A 178 27.81 -6.14 1.55
N LYS A 179 26.82 -5.37 2.02
CA LYS A 179 27.05 -4.09 2.68
C LYS A 179 27.82 -4.20 4.00
N TRP A 180 27.65 -5.30 4.74
CA TRP A 180 28.34 -5.56 6.00
C TRP A 180 29.66 -6.33 5.83
N ASN A 181 30.07 -6.66 4.60
CA ASN A 181 31.22 -7.50 4.30
C ASN A 181 31.14 -8.90 4.96
N LEU A 182 29.94 -9.48 5.04
CA LEU A 182 29.65 -10.78 5.66
C LEU A 182 29.34 -11.86 4.61
N ASN A 183 29.98 -11.81 3.45
CA ASN A 183 29.74 -12.72 2.32
C ASN A 183 30.05 -14.20 2.64
N SER A 184 30.76 -14.47 3.73
CA SER A 184 31.01 -15.83 4.24
C SER A 184 29.78 -16.49 4.86
N ILE A 185 28.73 -15.73 5.20
CA ILE A 185 27.46 -16.28 5.69
C ILE A 185 26.70 -16.87 4.50
N ASN A 186 26.86 -18.18 4.29
CA ASN A 186 26.13 -18.92 3.27
C ASN A 186 24.66 -19.11 3.69
N SER A 187 23.83 -18.11 3.38
CA SER A 187 22.39 -18.15 3.63
C SER A 187 21.64 -17.68 2.39
N PHE A 188 20.72 -18.52 1.90
CA PHE A 188 19.93 -18.22 0.72
C PHE A 188 18.45 -18.13 1.08
N LEU A 189 17.94 -16.90 1.15
CA LEU A 189 16.50 -16.61 1.32
C LEU A 189 15.88 -16.05 0.03
N GLY A 190 16.55 -16.27 -1.10
CA GLY A 190 16.16 -15.73 -2.41
C GLY A 190 16.22 -14.20 -2.48
N ARG A 191 15.46 -13.63 -3.43
CA ARG A 191 15.36 -12.17 -3.65
C ARG A 191 14.32 -11.49 -2.77
N LYS A 192 13.82 -12.16 -1.71
CA LYS A 192 12.83 -11.59 -0.80
C LYS A 192 13.41 -10.34 -0.13
N ARG A 193 12.58 -9.29 -0.08
CA ARG A 193 12.84 -8.10 0.73
C ARG A 193 12.20 -8.29 2.10
N PHE A 194 12.93 -7.91 3.13
CA PHE A 194 12.51 -7.92 4.53
C PHE A 194 12.31 -6.49 5.00
N ASP A 195 11.38 -6.29 5.93
CA ASP A 195 11.10 -4.96 6.47
C ASP A 195 12.34 -4.40 7.15
N PHE A 196 12.98 -5.19 8.02
CA PHE A 196 14.24 -4.80 8.66
C PHE A 196 15.27 -5.92 8.71
N LEU A 197 16.53 -5.54 8.57
CA LEU A 197 17.70 -6.39 8.83
C LEU A 197 18.60 -5.67 9.83
N LEU A 198 18.90 -6.33 10.95
CA LEU A 198 19.71 -5.78 12.04
C LEU A 198 20.96 -6.60 12.26
N PHE A 199 22.11 -5.96 12.32
CA PHE A 199 23.39 -6.57 12.64
C PHE A 199 23.72 -6.32 14.11
N ASN A 200 23.56 -7.35 14.96
CA ASN A 200 23.63 -7.22 16.42
C ASN A 200 25.03 -7.53 17.00
N SER A 201 25.68 -8.57 16.49
CA SER A 201 27.03 -8.98 16.89
C SER A 201 27.77 -9.53 15.67
N PRO A 202 29.10 -9.79 15.72
CA PRO A 202 29.94 -10.04 14.53
C PRO A 202 29.38 -11.06 13.52
N THR A 203 28.53 -11.99 13.96
CA THR A 203 27.89 -12.97 13.09
C THR A 203 26.37 -13.06 13.23
N LYS A 204 25.71 -12.24 14.05
CA LYS A 204 24.27 -12.38 14.33
C LYS A 204 23.43 -11.32 13.64
N ILE A 205 22.52 -11.77 12.79
CA ILE A 205 21.60 -10.93 12.01
C ILE A 205 20.16 -11.23 12.42
N PHE A 206 19.41 -10.18 12.78
CA PHE A 206 17.96 -10.27 12.94
C PHE A 206 17.26 -9.96 11.64
N VAL A 207 16.37 -10.86 11.22
CA VAL A 207 15.50 -10.71 10.06
C VAL A 207 14.11 -10.41 10.59
N VAL A 208 13.65 -9.18 10.41
CA VAL A 208 12.42 -8.70 11.04
C VAL A 208 11.34 -8.46 10.00
N GLU A 209 10.14 -8.96 10.29
CA GLU A 209 8.91 -8.65 9.56
C GLU A 209 7.89 -8.06 10.54
N VAL A 210 7.11 -7.08 10.08
CA VAL A 210 6.15 -6.36 10.93
C VAL A 210 4.80 -6.21 10.25
N ASN A 211 3.73 -6.32 11.04
CA ASN A 211 2.39 -5.99 10.53
C ASN A 211 1.46 -5.52 11.65
N PHE A 212 0.48 -4.69 11.25
CA PHE A 212 -0.62 -4.30 12.10
C PHE A 212 -1.94 -4.59 11.41
N TYR A 213 -2.86 -5.29 12.08
CA TYR A 213 -4.17 -5.63 11.55
C TYR A 213 -5.29 -4.95 12.35
N GLY A 214 -5.55 -3.66 12.08
CA GLY A 214 -6.59 -2.90 12.77
C GLY A 214 -8.04 -3.15 12.32
N GLY A 215 -8.25 -3.85 11.21
CA GLY A 215 -9.56 -3.99 10.55
C GLY A 215 -10.30 -5.31 10.81
N ARG A 216 -11.28 -5.64 9.94
CA ARG A 216 -12.14 -6.84 10.07
C ARG A 216 -11.41 -8.19 9.97
N GLY A 217 -10.12 -8.22 9.61
CA GLY A 217 -9.39 -9.45 9.29
C GLY A 217 -9.85 -10.07 7.95
N GLY A 218 -9.04 -10.94 7.36
CA GLY A 218 -9.33 -11.54 6.06
C GLY A 218 -8.32 -12.62 5.68
N SER A 219 -8.48 -13.22 4.50
CA SER A 219 -7.64 -14.32 3.99
C SER A 219 -6.13 -14.02 4.00
N LYS A 220 -5.76 -12.74 3.91
CA LYS A 220 -4.36 -12.27 3.99
C LYS A 220 -3.68 -12.66 5.31
N ILE A 221 -4.39 -12.64 6.45
CA ILE A 221 -3.82 -13.00 7.77
C ILE A 221 -3.34 -14.45 7.76
N ASN A 222 -4.16 -15.36 7.24
CA ASN A 222 -3.85 -16.79 7.18
C ASN A 222 -2.68 -17.07 6.22
N ALA A 223 -2.63 -16.38 5.08
CA ALA A 223 -1.56 -16.52 4.10
C ALA A 223 -0.22 -16.00 4.67
N ILE A 224 -0.21 -14.82 5.29
CA ILE A 224 1.00 -14.24 5.90
C ILE A 224 1.49 -15.09 7.06
N THR A 225 0.59 -15.55 7.95
CA THR A 225 0.99 -16.41 9.08
C THR A 225 1.68 -17.69 8.60
N ARG A 226 1.14 -18.34 7.55
CA ARG A 226 1.78 -19.52 6.95
C ARG A 226 3.12 -19.19 6.31
N SER A 227 3.21 -18.09 5.57
CA SER A 227 4.46 -17.62 4.96
C SER A 227 5.54 -17.36 6.02
N TYR A 228 5.20 -16.69 7.12
CA TYR A 228 6.15 -16.39 8.20
C TYR A 228 6.55 -17.62 9.01
N LYS A 229 5.65 -18.58 9.24
CA LYS A 229 6.02 -19.89 9.82
C LYS A 229 7.04 -20.63 8.95
N SER A 230 6.82 -20.64 7.63
CA SER A 230 7.76 -21.25 6.69
C SER A 230 9.10 -20.51 6.68
N LEU A 231 9.06 -19.17 6.69
CA LEU A 231 10.27 -18.33 6.74
C LEU A 231 11.05 -18.54 8.04
N TYR A 232 10.37 -18.61 9.19
CA TYR A 232 10.97 -18.94 10.47
C TYR A 232 11.69 -20.29 10.42
N SER A 233 11.04 -21.32 9.87
CA SER A 233 11.64 -22.65 9.72
C SER A 233 12.89 -22.60 8.82
N GLU A 234 12.84 -21.87 7.71
CA GLU A 234 13.98 -21.72 6.80
C GLU A 234 15.15 -20.97 7.45
N ILE A 235 14.86 -19.85 8.12
CA ILE A 235 15.87 -19.03 8.81
C ILE A 235 16.51 -19.80 9.96
N SER A 236 15.75 -20.63 10.67
CA SER A 236 16.24 -21.42 11.81
C SER A 236 17.32 -22.45 11.43
N LYS A 237 17.48 -22.76 10.14
CA LYS A 237 18.58 -23.60 9.64
C LYS A 237 19.94 -22.91 9.72
N TYR A 238 19.96 -21.59 9.84
CA TYR A 238 21.18 -20.79 9.84
C TYR A 238 21.47 -20.24 11.26
N PRO A 239 22.57 -20.64 11.91
CA PRO A 239 22.85 -20.25 13.31
C PRO A 239 23.09 -18.73 13.47
N ASN A 240 23.52 -18.08 12.40
CA ASN A 240 23.82 -16.65 12.33
C ASN A 240 22.58 -15.78 12.13
N LEU A 241 21.43 -16.39 11.81
CA LEU A 241 20.20 -15.66 11.54
C LEU A 241 19.19 -15.92 12.65
N LYS A 242 18.43 -14.89 13.01
CA LYS A 242 17.25 -15.05 13.87
C LYS A 242 16.10 -14.26 13.29
N PHE A 243 15.00 -14.96 13.02
CA PHE A 243 13.77 -14.33 12.58
C PHE A 243 13.08 -13.65 13.77
N ILE A 244 12.50 -12.47 13.55
CA ILE A 244 11.67 -11.75 14.50
C ILE A 244 10.41 -11.31 13.75
N TRP A 245 9.26 -11.58 14.33
CA TRP A 245 7.98 -11.14 13.82
C TRP A 245 7.30 -10.27 14.87
N ILE A 246 6.99 -9.02 14.53
CA ILE A 246 6.24 -8.11 15.40
C ILE A 246 4.85 -7.91 14.80
N THR A 247 3.82 -8.30 15.54
CA THR A 247 2.43 -8.27 15.07
C THR A 247 1.50 -7.68 16.11
N ASP A 248 0.52 -6.91 15.67
CA ASP A 248 -0.49 -6.34 16.56
C ASP A 248 -1.82 -6.06 15.84
N GLY A 249 -2.84 -5.64 16.59
CA GLY A 249 -4.13 -5.17 16.06
C GLY A 249 -5.31 -6.09 16.32
N LEU A 250 -6.50 -5.47 16.37
CA LEU A 250 -7.78 -6.11 16.72
C LEU A 250 -8.23 -7.26 15.82
N ALA A 251 -7.82 -7.29 14.56
CA ALA A 251 -8.23 -8.36 13.65
C ALA A 251 -7.85 -9.74 14.20
N TRP A 252 -6.77 -9.81 14.98
CA TRP A 252 -6.35 -11.04 15.64
C TRP A 252 -7.39 -11.62 16.59
N ARG A 253 -8.30 -10.81 17.15
CA ARG A 253 -9.44 -11.31 17.96
C ARG A 253 -10.30 -12.32 17.20
N LYS A 254 -10.43 -12.15 15.89
CA LYS A 254 -11.18 -13.09 15.01
C LYS A 254 -10.33 -14.25 14.50
N HIS A 255 -9.02 -14.16 14.64
CA HIS A 255 -8.04 -15.15 14.17
C HIS A 255 -7.17 -15.67 15.32
N LYS A 256 -7.72 -15.70 16.54
CA LYS A 256 -6.99 -16.03 17.78
C LYS A 256 -6.26 -17.36 17.66
N ASN A 257 -6.96 -18.43 17.25
CA ASN A 257 -6.39 -19.77 17.13
C ASN A 257 -5.19 -19.82 16.15
N ILE A 258 -5.21 -18.99 15.10
CA ILE A 258 -4.14 -18.96 14.10
C ILE A 258 -2.91 -18.26 14.67
N LEU A 259 -3.13 -17.17 15.42
CA LEU A 259 -2.06 -16.47 16.12
C LEU A 259 -1.47 -17.31 17.25
N GLU A 260 -2.31 -18.04 17.99
CA GLU A 260 -1.88 -18.95 19.06
C GLU A 260 -0.95 -20.03 18.52
N GLN A 261 -1.36 -20.71 17.43
CA GLN A 261 -0.50 -21.69 16.78
C GLN A 261 0.81 -21.08 16.24
N ALA A 262 0.83 -19.80 15.92
CA ALA A 262 2.06 -19.11 15.52
C ALA A 262 2.94 -18.78 16.72
N PHE A 263 2.33 -18.31 17.81
CA PHE A 263 2.99 -18.01 19.07
C PHE A 263 3.65 -19.25 19.67
N GLU A 264 2.98 -20.39 19.62
CA GLU A 264 3.53 -21.67 20.08
C GLU A 264 4.68 -22.16 19.20
N ALA A 265 4.59 -21.98 17.87
CA ALA A 265 5.64 -22.36 16.93
C ALA A 265 6.89 -21.45 17.01
N MET A 266 6.72 -20.20 17.44
CA MET A 266 7.73 -19.13 17.42
C MET A 266 7.86 -18.43 18.80
N PRO A 267 8.10 -19.18 19.90
CA PRO A 267 7.88 -18.69 21.26
C PRO A 267 8.80 -17.53 21.66
N ASN A 268 9.95 -17.38 21.03
CA ASN A 268 10.96 -16.35 21.37
C ASN A 268 11.25 -15.38 20.21
N THR A 269 10.36 -15.36 19.21
CA THR A 269 10.55 -14.60 17.97
C THR A 269 9.29 -13.86 17.54
N LEU A 270 8.11 -14.18 18.08
CA LEU A 270 6.87 -13.44 17.86
C LEU A 270 6.59 -12.44 18.99
N PHE A 271 6.47 -11.15 18.71
CA PHE A 271 6.26 -10.08 19.71
C PHE A 271 5.08 -9.18 19.35
N ASN A 272 4.50 -8.50 20.36
CA ASN A 272 3.50 -7.44 20.15
C ASN A 272 4.13 -6.05 20.40
N LEU A 273 3.36 -4.98 20.18
CA LEU A 273 3.87 -3.61 20.37
C LEU A 273 4.16 -3.27 21.83
N ARG A 274 3.44 -3.90 22.77
CA ARG A 274 3.73 -3.69 24.20
C ARG A 274 5.12 -4.20 24.57
N GLU A 275 5.50 -5.40 24.14
CA GLU A 275 6.83 -5.96 24.39
C GLU A 275 7.93 -5.16 23.68
N LEU A 276 7.64 -4.58 22.51
CA LEU A 276 8.55 -3.68 21.80
C LEU A 276 8.84 -2.41 22.62
N GLU A 277 7.80 -1.79 23.17
CA GLU A 277 7.92 -0.57 23.98
C GLU A 277 8.61 -0.83 25.33
N GLU A 278 8.38 -2.00 25.92
CA GLU A 278 9.08 -2.44 27.13
C GLU A 278 10.55 -2.85 26.85
N GLY A 279 11.03 -2.71 25.61
CA GLY A 279 12.42 -2.96 25.24
C GLY A 279 12.82 -4.44 25.20
N LYS A 280 11.84 -5.36 25.10
CA LYS A 280 12.08 -6.81 25.17
C LYS A 280 12.53 -7.43 23.85
N VAL A 281 12.42 -6.69 22.74
CA VAL A 281 12.67 -7.20 21.38
C VAL A 281 14.11 -6.94 20.94
N PHE A 282 14.53 -5.68 21.00
CA PHE A 282 15.85 -5.22 20.57
C PHE A 282 16.60 -4.71 21.79
N SER A 283 17.43 -5.54 22.40
CA SER A 283 18.33 -5.11 23.47
C SER A 283 19.77 -5.25 22.97
N ASN A 284 20.51 -4.14 22.97
CA ASN A 284 21.97 -4.13 22.72
C ASN A 284 22.78 -4.79 23.85
N LYS A 285 22.13 -5.42 24.83
CA LYS A 285 22.76 -6.12 25.97
C LYS A 285 22.82 -7.63 25.69
N CYS A 286 23.58 -8.05 24.67
CA CYS A 286 24.06 -9.42 24.50
C CYS A 286 25.39 -9.40 23.74
#